data_AF-A0A942CDQ7-F1
#
_entry.id   AF-A0A942CDQ7-F1
#
_cell.length_a   1.000
_cell.length_b   1.000
_cell.length_c   1.000
_cell.angle_alpha   90.00
_cell.angle_beta   90.00
_cell.angle_gamma   90.00
#
_symmetry.space_group_name_H-M   'P 1'
#
loop_
_entity.id
_entity.type
_entity.pdbx_description
1 polymer ?
#
loop_
_entity_poly.entity_id
_entity_poly.type
_entity_poly.pdbx_seq_one_letter_code
_entity_poly.pdbx_strand_id
1 'polypeptide(L)'
;MLRIVTISVGLNVCCGAFAQAPVMKAVAHPKVTFLNKNPVTGFNSGLRNAGSMCTEDGATIYVQTFDKPGFVQITRVSDSGNVSTRMLHAPLNAGGVKVLDWFVGNKDIVLLIKVWDRSDDDVQHNVRYLLYTMEGLGGSEPDIVSLDVKFRPRNAAIFGNGDLLLTGQDDANDLPELAIVKRDGTVARFYDLSTMRGGVSTYAHDLVNGRFIPYGNDLLLAGSGGDARVLILRANGDGRAITLHAPQGFAIAQILNSGDSGILVVRVRPSGHTKSAEDTGRILEYSAPSGRLLSWLDLDGVKSEDVTCAVNLSLTAITPDPEFKPAENTLRSERSDLSPQEQVPIVVLTSKR
;
A
#
# COMPACT_ATOMS: atom_id res chain seq x y z
N MET A 1 -31.51 -0.72 -31.92
CA MET A 1 -30.84 -1.05 -33.19
C MET A 1 -29.37 -0.70 -33.06
N LEU A 2 -28.52 -1.69 -32.80
CA LEU A 2 -27.06 -1.55 -32.73
C LEU A 2 -26.50 -2.52 -33.78
N ARG A 3 -25.87 -2.00 -34.84
CA ARG A 3 -25.30 -2.83 -35.91
C ARG A 3 -23.97 -3.42 -35.45
N ILE A 4 -23.94 -4.73 -35.26
CA ILE A 4 -22.72 -5.51 -35.15
C ILE A 4 -22.13 -5.61 -36.56
N VAL A 5 -20.93 -5.07 -36.76
CA VAL A 5 -20.17 -5.25 -38.00
C VAL A 5 -19.27 -6.47 -37.80
N THR A 6 -19.64 -7.57 -38.43
CA THR A 6 -18.82 -8.79 -38.53
C THR A 6 -17.86 -8.61 -39.70
N ILE A 7 -16.55 -8.56 -39.43
CA ILE A 7 -15.52 -8.57 -40.48
C ILE A 7 -15.08 -10.02 -40.67
N SER A 8 -15.47 -10.63 -41.78
CA SER A 8 -14.88 -11.88 -42.26
C SER A 8 -13.54 -11.58 -42.93
N VAL A 9 -12.48 -12.23 -42.46
CA VAL A 9 -11.16 -12.18 -43.11
C VAL A 9 -11.03 -13.41 -44.00
N GLY A 10 -11.16 -13.19 -45.31
CA GLY A 10 -10.80 -14.18 -46.32
C GLY A 10 -9.28 -14.27 -46.43
N LEU A 11 -8.72 -15.46 -46.26
CA LEU A 11 -7.34 -15.74 -46.64
C LEU A 11 -7.23 -15.71 -48.16
N ASN A 12 -6.38 -14.84 -48.68
CA ASN A 12 -5.73 -15.06 -49.97
C ASN A 12 -4.25 -14.72 -49.85
N VAL A 13 -3.43 -15.74 -50.08
CA VAL A 13 -1.97 -15.66 -50.15
C VAL A 13 -1.61 -15.21 -51.56
N CYS A 14 -0.87 -14.11 -51.71
CA CYS A 14 0.16 -13.96 -52.74
C CYS A 14 1.02 -12.69 -52.55
N CYS A 15 2.33 -12.91 -52.54
CA CYS A 15 3.43 -12.02 -52.95
C CYS A 15 3.53 -10.58 -52.42
N GLY A 16 4.54 -10.36 -51.56
CA GLY A 16 5.51 -9.26 -51.74
C GLY A 16 5.00 -7.83 -51.59
N ALA A 17 4.61 -7.44 -50.38
CA ALA A 17 4.58 -6.04 -49.98
C ALA A 17 5.18 -5.92 -48.57
N PHE A 18 6.20 -5.08 -48.41
CA PHE A 18 6.64 -4.62 -47.09
C PHE A 18 5.43 -3.98 -46.42
N ALA A 19 4.79 -4.71 -45.51
CA ALA A 19 3.74 -4.19 -44.67
C ALA A 19 4.39 -3.10 -43.80
N GLN A 20 4.16 -1.84 -44.17
CA GLN A 20 4.42 -0.72 -43.28
C GLN A 20 3.68 -1.01 -41.99
N ALA A 21 4.42 -1.22 -40.91
CA ALA A 21 3.84 -1.41 -39.59
C ALA A 21 2.84 -0.27 -39.36
N PRO A 22 1.60 -0.57 -38.92
CA PRO A 22 0.62 0.46 -38.68
C PRO A 22 1.22 1.46 -37.69
N VAL A 23 1.39 2.69 -38.16
CA VAL A 23 1.81 3.81 -37.33
C VAL A 23 0.74 3.95 -36.25
N MET A 24 1.02 3.44 -35.05
CA MET A 24 0.14 3.63 -33.90
C MET A 24 0.01 5.13 -33.71
N LYS A 25 -1.18 5.68 -33.97
CA LYS A 25 -1.50 7.06 -33.59
C LYS A 25 -1.20 7.19 -32.11
N ALA A 26 -0.36 8.16 -31.76
CA ALA A 26 -0.09 8.51 -30.37
C ALA A 26 -1.44 8.73 -29.67
N VAL A 27 -1.77 7.87 -28.72
CA VAL A 27 -2.97 8.04 -27.88
C VAL A 27 -2.64 9.18 -26.93
N ALA A 28 -3.36 10.30 -27.04
CA ALA A 28 -3.18 11.40 -26.12
C ALA A 28 -3.54 10.93 -24.70
N HIS A 29 -2.62 11.14 -23.75
CA HIS A 29 -2.85 10.83 -22.35
C HIS A 29 -3.36 12.09 -21.63
N PRO A 30 -4.47 12.00 -20.88
CA PRO A 30 -4.94 13.13 -20.08
C PRO A 30 -3.88 13.54 -19.05
N LYS A 31 -3.68 14.85 -18.94
CA LYS A 31 -2.77 15.47 -17.98
C LYS A 31 -3.54 15.82 -16.70
N VAL A 32 -3.02 15.42 -15.54
CA VAL A 32 -3.59 15.69 -14.22
C VAL A 32 -2.82 16.83 -13.56
N THR A 33 -3.51 17.93 -13.30
CA THR A 33 -2.94 19.11 -12.63
C THR A 33 -3.39 19.16 -11.18
N PHE A 34 -2.45 19.34 -10.26
CA PHE A 34 -2.74 19.53 -8.83
C PHE A 34 -2.98 21.02 -8.54
N LEU A 35 -4.25 21.37 -8.33
CA LEU A 35 -4.69 22.76 -8.24
C LEU A 35 -4.60 23.32 -6.82
N ASN A 36 -4.85 22.48 -5.81
CA ASN A 36 -4.79 22.91 -4.42
C ASN A 36 -3.42 22.56 -3.83
N LYS A 37 -2.81 23.54 -3.16
CA LYS A 37 -1.53 23.40 -2.47
C LYS A 37 -1.70 23.82 -1.02
N ASN A 38 -1.55 22.87 -0.10
CA ASN A 38 -1.62 23.12 1.34
C ASN A 38 -0.23 22.89 1.95
N PRO A 39 0.53 23.95 2.28
CA PRO A 39 1.82 23.80 2.94
C PRO A 39 1.62 23.26 4.36
N VAL A 40 2.52 22.40 4.79
CA VAL A 40 2.50 21.74 6.09
C VAL A 40 3.89 21.87 6.72
N THR A 41 3.93 22.46 7.91
CA THR A 41 5.15 22.60 8.70
C THR A 41 5.22 21.53 9.79
N GLY A 42 6.43 21.22 10.25
CA GLY A 42 6.63 20.27 11.34
C GLY A 42 6.45 18.79 10.98
N PHE A 43 6.38 18.44 9.70
CA PHE A 43 6.34 17.05 9.26
C PHE A 43 7.72 16.40 9.43
N ASN A 44 7.76 15.24 10.08
CA ASN A 44 9.00 14.50 10.28
C ASN A 44 9.41 13.80 8.99
N SER A 45 10.55 14.20 8.43
CA SER A 45 11.08 13.67 7.17
C SER A 45 11.34 12.16 7.19
N GLY A 46 11.67 11.60 8.37
CA GLY A 46 11.86 10.17 8.57
C GLY A 46 10.61 9.34 8.24
N LEU A 47 9.42 9.95 8.27
CA LEU A 47 8.17 9.30 7.91
C LEU A 47 8.02 9.03 6.42
N ARG A 48 8.67 9.80 5.52
CA ARG A 48 8.54 9.56 4.06
C ARG A 48 9.08 8.20 3.66
N ASN A 49 10.08 7.69 4.38
CA ASN A 49 10.69 6.39 4.13
C ASN A 49 9.93 5.23 4.80
N ALA A 50 9.02 5.52 5.73
CA ALA A 50 8.32 4.51 6.54
C ALA A 50 7.16 3.80 5.80
N GLY A 51 6.98 4.10 4.51
CA GLY A 51 5.79 3.70 3.75
C GLY A 51 4.56 4.50 4.17
N SER A 52 3.57 4.58 3.28
CA SER A 52 2.33 5.31 3.54
C SER A 52 1.11 4.54 3.05
N MET A 53 -0.03 4.69 3.72
CA MET A 53 -1.31 4.13 3.30
C MET A 53 -2.38 5.21 3.27
N CYS A 54 -3.34 5.00 2.39
CA CYS A 54 -4.44 5.93 2.19
C CYS A 54 -5.71 5.46 2.89
N THR A 55 -6.30 6.38 3.65
CA THR A 55 -7.63 6.23 4.26
C THR A 55 -8.74 6.52 3.24
N GLU A 56 -9.96 6.09 3.54
CA GLU A 56 -11.14 6.35 2.70
C GLU A 56 -11.47 7.85 2.56
N ASP A 57 -11.11 8.67 3.54
CA ASP A 57 -11.32 10.13 3.46
C ASP A 57 -10.20 10.88 2.74
N GLY A 58 -9.28 10.15 2.08
CA GLY A 58 -8.20 10.73 1.28
C GLY A 58 -7.01 11.23 2.09
N ALA A 59 -6.99 11.01 3.40
CA ALA A 59 -5.82 11.26 4.23
C ALA A 59 -4.77 10.14 4.11
N THR A 60 -3.53 10.51 4.33
CA THR A 60 -2.37 9.60 4.32
C THR A 60 -1.91 9.31 5.74
N ILE A 61 -1.75 8.03 6.06
CA ILE A 61 -1.19 7.55 7.32
C ILE A 61 0.27 7.15 7.11
N TYR A 62 1.09 7.47 8.11
CA TYR A 62 2.47 7.03 8.27
C TYR A 62 2.61 6.38 9.64
N VAL A 63 3.39 5.29 9.72
CA VAL A 63 3.67 4.59 10.98
C VAL A 63 5.17 4.52 11.17
N GLN A 64 5.66 4.98 12.32
CA GLN A 64 7.08 4.93 12.68
C GLN A 64 7.27 4.23 14.02
N THR A 65 8.24 3.33 14.06
CA THR A 65 8.72 2.69 15.29
C THR A 65 9.99 3.36 15.78
N PHE A 66 10.11 3.53 17.09
CA PHE A 66 11.31 4.07 17.72
C PHE A 66 12.08 2.97 18.45
N ASP A 67 13.40 2.94 18.26
CA ASP A 67 14.29 1.92 18.83
C ASP A 67 14.37 2.00 20.37
N LYS A 68 13.89 3.08 20.99
CA LYS A 68 13.82 3.27 22.45
C LYS A 68 12.61 4.14 22.83
N PRO A 69 11.95 3.90 23.98
CA PRO A 69 11.40 2.65 24.50
C PRO A 69 10.03 2.34 23.86
N GLY A 70 10.00 1.43 22.88
CA GLY A 70 8.76 0.73 22.48
C GLY A 70 7.58 1.61 22.04
N PHE A 71 7.83 2.79 21.50
CA PHE A 71 6.77 3.66 21.00
C PHE A 71 6.50 3.42 19.52
N VAL A 72 5.22 3.46 19.18
CA VAL A 72 4.77 3.56 17.78
C VAL A 72 4.12 4.92 17.60
N GLN A 73 4.65 5.72 16.69
CA GLN A 73 4.03 6.98 16.26
C GLN A 73 3.22 6.71 15.01
N ILE A 74 1.95 7.09 15.05
CA ILE A 74 1.09 7.12 13.87
C ILE A 74 0.82 8.59 13.55
N THR A 75 1.13 9.00 12.33
CA THR A 75 0.88 10.35 11.83
C THR A 75 -0.08 10.29 10.66
N ARG A 76 -1.14 11.10 10.72
CA ARG A 76 -2.11 11.30 9.64
C ARG A 76 -1.96 12.70 9.08
N VAL A 77 -1.91 12.79 7.76
CA VAL A 77 -1.93 14.03 6.99
C VAL A 77 -3.20 14.04 6.15
N SER A 78 -4.13 14.95 6.43
CA SER A 78 -5.34 15.10 5.61
C SER A 78 -5.04 15.72 4.24
N ASP A 79 -5.98 15.59 3.32
CA ASP A 79 -5.97 16.24 2.00
C ASP A 79 -5.95 17.79 2.09
N SER A 80 -6.48 18.34 3.18
CA SER A 80 -6.41 19.77 3.53
C SER A 80 -5.09 20.20 4.18
N GLY A 81 -4.15 19.27 4.42
CA GLY A 81 -2.87 19.56 5.07
C GLY A 81 -2.89 19.53 6.60
N ASN A 82 -3.99 19.12 7.25
CA ASN A 82 -4.01 18.98 8.70
C ASN A 82 -3.20 17.77 9.12
N VAL A 83 -2.26 17.97 10.05
CA VAL A 83 -1.45 16.89 10.62
C VAL A 83 -1.96 16.55 12.02
N SER A 84 -2.16 15.27 12.26
CA SER A 84 -2.46 14.74 13.58
C SER A 84 -1.54 13.55 13.86
N THR A 85 -1.06 13.45 15.09
CA THR A 85 -0.12 12.42 15.50
C THR A 85 -0.59 11.79 16.80
N ARG A 86 -0.51 10.46 16.87
CA ARG A 86 -0.77 9.70 18.09
C ARG A 86 0.44 8.84 18.41
N MET A 87 0.85 8.87 19.67
CA MET A 87 1.86 7.98 20.23
C MET A 87 1.16 6.81 20.90
N LEU A 88 1.56 5.60 20.55
CA LEU A 88 1.11 4.38 21.19
C LEU A 88 2.22 3.83 22.08
N HIS A 89 1.83 3.46 23.29
CA HIS A 89 2.72 2.87 24.26
C HIS A 89 2.79 1.36 24.06
N ALA A 90 4.00 0.80 24.16
CA ALA A 90 4.20 -0.64 24.31
C ALA A 90 3.40 -1.17 25.51
N PRO A 91 2.97 -2.45 25.47
CA PRO A 91 2.42 -3.10 26.65
C PRO A 91 3.41 -3.04 27.81
N LEU A 92 2.89 -2.86 29.03
CA LEU A 92 3.69 -2.92 30.25
C LEU A 92 4.46 -4.25 30.29
N ASN A 93 5.76 -4.20 30.60
CA ASN A 93 6.70 -5.34 30.72
C ASN A 93 7.32 -5.89 29.42
N ALA A 94 7.10 -5.27 28.27
CA ALA A 94 7.84 -5.61 27.04
C ALA A 94 9.32 -5.21 27.16
N GLY A 95 10.23 -6.11 26.79
CA GLY A 95 11.66 -5.78 26.61
C GLY A 95 12.00 -5.14 25.28
N GLY A 96 11.18 -5.41 24.27
CA GLY A 96 11.19 -4.69 23.02
C GLY A 96 9.92 -4.91 22.21
N VAL A 97 9.68 -3.98 21.30
CA VAL A 97 8.50 -3.93 20.44
C VAL A 97 8.93 -3.61 19.03
N LYS A 98 8.35 -4.33 18.05
CA LYS A 98 8.55 -4.07 16.62
C LYS A 98 7.21 -4.17 15.91
N VAL A 99 6.84 -3.12 15.17
CA VAL A 99 5.74 -3.20 14.20
C VAL A 99 6.24 -4.05 13.03
N LEU A 100 5.56 -5.16 12.77
CA LEU A 100 5.84 -6.03 11.63
C LEU A 100 5.14 -5.54 10.38
N ASP A 101 3.88 -5.15 10.54
CA ASP A 101 3.03 -4.64 9.47
C ASP A 101 1.95 -3.73 10.05
N TRP A 102 1.35 -2.94 9.18
CA TRP A 102 0.26 -2.07 9.53
C TRP A 102 -0.66 -1.87 8.33
N PHE A 103 -1.95 -1.72 8.61
CA PHE A 103 -2.97 -1.61 7.59
C PHE A 103 -4.01 -0.55 7.97
N VAL A 104 -4.48 0.17 6.97
CA VAL A 104 -5.54 1.17 7.11
C VAL A 104 -6.76 0.66 6.36
N GLY A 105 -7.76 0.22 7.12
CA GLY A 105 -9.08 -0.11 6.58
C GLY A 105 -9.94 1.14 6.39
N ASN A 106 -11.24 0.93 6.22
CA ASN A 106 -12.20 2.03 5.99
C ASN A 106 -12.30 2.94 7.22
N LYS A 107 -12.34 2.34 8.42
CA LYS A 107 -12.46 3.06 9.71
C LYS A 107 -11.34 2.73 10.69
N ASP A 108 -10.81 1.51 10.60
CA ASP A 108 -9.86 0.99 11.56
C ASP A 108 -8.42 1.09 11.04
N ILE A 109 -7.50 1.39 11.95
CA ILE A 109 -6.07 1.19 11.76
C ILE A 109 -5.70 -0.08 12.52
N VAL A 110 -5.02 -0.99 11.84
CA VAL A 110 -4.50 -2.23 12.41
C VAL A 110 -2.99 -2.20 12.42
N LEU A 111 -2.38 -2.53 13.56
CA LEU A 111 -0.95 -2.79 13.66
C LEU A 111 -0.71 -4.23 14.09
N LEU A 112 0.16 -4.92 13.36
CA LEU A 112 0.71 -6.20 13.78
C LEU A 112 2.04 -5.96 14.49
N ILE A 113 2.08 -6.32 15.77
CA ILE A 113 3.21 -6.01 16.65
C ILE A 113 3.85 -7.29 17.15
N LYS A 114 5.18 -7.39 17.01
CA LYS A 114 6.01 -8.38 17.68
C LYS A 114 6.51 -7.80 18.99
N VAL A 115 6.29 -8.52 20.08
CA VAL A 115 6.78 -8.17 21.43
C VAL A 115 7.68 -9.29 21.93
N TRP A 116 8.74 -8.94 22.65
CA TRP A 116 9.60 -9.91 23.35
C TRP A 116 9.99 -9.38 24.73
N ASP A 117 10.23 -10.30 25.67
CA ASP A 117 10.62 -9.95 27.04
C ASP A 117 12.09 -9.52 27.13
N ARG A 118 12.41 -8.73 28.16
CA ARG A 118 13.77 -8.26 28.45
C ARG A 118 14.48 -9.30 29.32
N SER A 119 14.92 -10.43 28.75
CA SER A 119 15.81 -11.35 29.46
C SER A 119 17.24 -11.14 29.00
N ASP A 120 18.17 -11.03 29.95
CA ASP A 120 19.55 -10.59 29.72
C ASP A 120 20.44 -11.57 28.93
N ASP A 121 20.01 -12.81 28.63
CA ASP A 121 20.95 -13.79 28.02
C ASP A 121 20.38 -14.71 26.92
N ASP A 122 19.12 -14.58 26.48
CA ASP A 122 18.67 -15.36 25.30
C ASP A 122 17.45 -14.75 24.61
N VAL A 123 17.68 -14.11 23.45
CA VAL A 123 16.76 -13.15 22.79
C VAL A 123 15.55 -13.81 22.09
N GLN A 124 15.36 -15.14 22.19
CA GLN A 124 14.39 -15.83 21.33
C GLN A 124 13.23 -16.58 22.00
N HIS A 125 13.20 -16.75 23.33
CA HIS A 125 12.29 -17.73 23.92
C HIS A 125 10.86 -17.22 24.24
N ASN A 126 10.64 -15.91 24.39
CA ASN A 126 9.32 -15.36 24.72
C ASN A 126 8.85 -14.30 23.70
N VAL A 127 8.63 -14.72 22.45
CA VAL A 127 8.03 -13.86 21.43
C VAL A 127 6.50 -13.99 21.47
N ARG A 128 5.81 -12.85 21.51
CA ARG A 128 4.35 -12.77 21.36
C ARG A 128 3.99 -11.85 20.21
N TYR A 129 2.91 -12.17 19.51
CA TYR A 129 2.35 -11.34 18.46
C TYR A 129 1.05 -10.72 18.95
N LEU A 130 0.93 -9.41 18.81
CA LEU A 130 -0.25 -8.65 19.22
C LEU A 130 -0.86 -7.96 18.01
N LEU A 131 -2.18 -7.88 17.98
CA LEU A 131 -2.92 -6.99 17.11
C LEU A 131 -3.37 -5.77 17.91
N TYR A 132 -3.09 -4.60 17.37
CA TYR A 132 -3.66 -3.34 17.83
C TYR A 132 -4.69 -2.91 16.80
N THR A 133 -5.93 -2.71 17.21
CA THR A 133 -7.00 -2.18 16.35
C THR A 133 -7.54 -0.89 16.94
N MET A 134 -7.66 0.17 16.16
CA MET A 134 -8.21 1.45 16.63
C MET A 134 -9.06 2.14 15.56
N GLU A 135 -10.14 2.80 15.98
CA GLU A 135 -11.00 3.59 15.10
C GLU A 135 -10.37 4.97 14.85
N GLY A 136 -9.66 5.10 13.73
CA GLY A 136 -8.90 6.31 13.39
C GLY A 136 -7.90 6.73 14.47
N LEU A 137 -7.37 7.96 14.35
CA LEU A 137 -6.43 8.50 15.34
C LEU A 137 -7.10 9.13 16.56
N GLY A 138 -8.28 9.72 16.38
CA GLY A 138 -9.02 10.41 17.44
C GLY A 138 -9.93 9.50 18.28
N GLY A 139 -10.01 8.21 17.95
CA GLY A 139 -10.83 7.24 18.68
C GLY A 139 -10.28 6.89 20.06
N SER A 140 -10.96 5.96 20.73
CA SER A 140 -10.59 5.40 22.04
C SER A 140 -9.19 4.76 22.04
N GLU A 141 -8.76 4.26 23.21
CA GLU A 141 -7.58 3.41 23.29
C GLU A 141 -7.68 2.21 22.32
N PRO A 142 -6.55 1.76 21.73
CA PRO A 142 -6.57 0.63 20.82
C PRO A 142 -6.99 -0.63 21.57
N ASP A 143 -7.79 -1.45 20.90
CA ASP A 143 -8.04 -2.82 21.32
C ASP A 143 -6.76 -3.62 21.07
N ILE A 144 -6.19 -4.20 22.13
CA ILE A 144 -4.96 -4.98 22.07
C ILE A 144 -5.30 -6.44 22.33
N VAL A 145 -4.94 -7.29 21.36
CA VAL A 145 -5.29 -8.71 21.40
C VAL A 145 -4.06 -9.55 21.11
N SER A 146 -3.87 -10.61 21.91
CA SER A 146 -2.82 -11.60 21.65
C SER A 146 -3.24 -12.55 20.55
N LEU A 147 -2.35 -12.79 19.60
CA LEU A 147 -2.56 -13.76 18.54
C LEU A 147 -2.13 -15.15 19.01
N ASP A 148 -3.06 -16.11 18.91
CA ASP A 148 -2.80 -17.53 19.07
C ASP A 148 -2.95 -18.23 17.72
N VAL A 149 -1.90 -18.17 16.91
CA VAL A 149 -1.85 -18.80 15.58
C VAL A 149 -0.66 -19.74 15.50
N LYS A 150 -0.84 -20.85 14.76
CA LYS A 150 0.17 -21.90 14.59
C LYS A 150 1.35 -21.52 13.67
N PHE A 151 1.34 -20.33 13.09
CA PHE A 151 2.32 -19.85 12.13
C PHE A 151 2.84 -18.48 12.55
N ARG A 152 4.02 -18.09 12.06
CA ARG A 152 4.61 -16.78 12.35
C ARG A 152 3.93 -15.69 11.52
N PRO A 153 3.17 -14.76 12.13
CA PRO A 153 2.50 -13.69 11.39
C PRO A 153 3.51 -12.75 10.72
N ARG A 154 3.16 -12.28 9.53
CA ARG A 154 3.95 -11.31 8.76
C ARG A 154 3.13 -10.09 8.40
N ASN A 155 1.92 -10.28 7.89
CA ASN A 155 1.04 -9.20 7.48
C ASN A 155 -0.33 -9.31 8.16
N ALA A 156 -0.98 -8.17 8.32
CA ALA A 156 -2.32 -8.09 8.87
C ALA A 156 -3.15 -7.04 8.13
N ALA A 157 -4.42 -7.35 7.89
CA ALA A 157 -5.39 -6.42 7.34
C ALA A 157 -6.77 -6.66 7.94
N ILE A 158 -7.69 -5.73 7.73
CA ILE A 158 -9.07 -5.81 8.22
C ILE A 158 -10.06 -5.68 7.06
N PHE A 159 -11.00 -6.61 6.99
CA PHE A 159 -12.12 -6.56 6.06
C PHE A 159 -13.12 -5.48 6.48
N GLY A 160 -13.99 -5.04 5.56
CA GLY A 160 -15.01 -4.04 5.87
C GLY A 160 -16.06 -4.50 6.90
N ASN A 161 -16.19 -5.82 7.12
CA ASN A 161 -17.04 -6.40 8.16
C ASN A 161 -16.38 -6.43 9.56
N GLY A 162 -15.11 -6.02 9.67
CA GLY A 162 -14.35 -5.99 10.91
C GLY A 162 -13.57 -7.27 11.25
N ASP A 163 -13.70 -8.34 10.46
CA ASP A 163 -12.82 -9.52 10.60
C ASP A 163 -11.42 -9.18 10.08
N LEU A 164 -10.39 -9.82 10.64
CA LEU A 164 -9.01 -9.64 10.24
C LEU A 164 -8.54 -10.75 9.33
N LEU A 165 -7.61 -10.43 8.44
CA LEU A 165 -6.85 -11.38 7.65
C LEU A 165 -5.38 -11.29 8.05
N LEU A 166 -4.80 -12.42 8.41
CA LEU A 166 -3.38 -12.57 8.66
C LEU A 166 -2.74 -13.38 7.55
N THR A 167 -1.54 -12.99 7.12
CA THR A 167 -0.63 -13.88 6.40
C THR A 167 0.61 -14.14 7.23
N GLY A 168 1.27 -15.26 6.96
CA GLY A 168 2.53 -15.56 7.61
C GLY A 168 3.19 -16.81 7.06
N GLN A 169 4.18 -17.30 7.78
CA GLN A 169 4.93 -18.50 7.43
C GLN A 169 4.73 -19.56 8.51
N ASP A 170 4.27 -20.75 8.11
CA ASP A 170 4.37 -21.94 8.93
C ASP A 170 5.82 -22.42 8.87
N ASP A 171 6.60 -22.10 9.89
CA ASP A 171 8.02 -22.40 9.94
C ASP A 171 8.29 -23.93 10.04
N ALA A 172 7.31 -24.75 10.47
CA ALA A 172 7.47 -26.20 10.57
C ALA A 172 7.33 -26.89 9.21
N ASN A 173 6.44 -26.37 8.35
CA ASN A 173 6.16 -26.94 7.03
C ASN A 173 6.77 -26.14 5.86
N ASP A 174 7.36 -24.97 6.15
CA ASP A 174 7.84 -23.99 5.18
C ASP A 174 6.77 -23.57 4.15
N LEU A 175 5.54 -23.36 4.63
CA LEU A 175 4.40 -22.98 3.80
C LEU A 175 3.84 -21.61 4.19
N PRO A 176 3.42 -20.79 3.22
CA PRO A 176 2.68 -19.58 3.50
C PRO A 176 1.28 -19.94 4.01
N GLU A 177 0.86 -19.29 5.09
CA GLU A 177 -0.45 -19.50 5.72
C GLU A 177 -1.28 -18.22 5.67
N LEU A 178 -2.60 -18.40 5.56
CA LEU A 178 -3.58 -17.32 5.62
C LEU A 178 -4.69 -17.71 6.58
N ALA A 179 -4.99 -16.84 7.53
CA ALA A 179 -6.04 -17.07 8.50
C ALA A 179 -6.97 -15.85 8.61
N ILE A 180 -8.27 -16.13 8.67
CA ILE A 180 -9.26 -15.15 9.08
C ILE A 180 -9.38 -15.23 10.59
N VAL A 181 -9.19 -14.09 11.24
CA VAL A 181 -9.16 -13.94 12.69
C VAL A 181 -10.24 -12.96 13.10
N LYS A 182 -10.97 -13.25 14.18
CA LYS A 182 -11.95 -12.32 14.74
C LYS A 182 -11.24 -11.19 15.50
N ARG A 183 -11.97 -10.11 15.79
CA ARG A 183 -11.40 -8.98 16.55
C ARG A 183 -10.86 -9.38 17.92
N ASP A 184 -11.37 -10.45 18.52
CA ASP A 184 -10.91 -11.01 19.79
C ASP A 184 -9.67 -11.92 19.68
N GLY A 185 -9.12 -12.10 18.46
CA GLY A 185 -7.92 -12.88 18.21
C GLY A 185 -8.17 -14.36 17.92
N THR A 186 -9.43 -14.80 18.00
CA THR A 186 -9.78 -16.20 17.69
C THR A 186 -9.69 -16.47 16.19
N VAL A 187 -9.06 -17.60 15.83
CA VAL A 187 -9.00 -18.04 14.42
C VAL A 187 -10.37 -18.56 14.00
N ALA A 188 -11.01 -17.85 13.07
CA ALA A 188 -12.30 -18.26 12.53
C ALA A 188 -12.14 -19.37 11.48
N ARG A 189 -11.11 -19.27 10.62
CA ARG A 189 -10.77 -20.28 9.61
C ARG A 189 -9.41 -19.99 8.97
N PHE A 190 -8.84 -21.03 8.36
CA PHE A 190 -7.74 -20.89 7.41
C PHE A 190 -8.28 -20.73 5.99
N TYR A 191 -7.58 -19.97 5.17
CA TYR A 191 -7.88 -19.78 3.77
C TYR A 191 -7.36 -20.97 2.96
N ASP A 192 -8.26 -21.64 2.24
CA ASP A 192 -7.86 -22.74 1.36
C ASP A 192 -7.37 -22.20 0.01
N LEU A 193 -6.08 -21.95 -0.09
CA LEU A 193 -5.42 -21.50 -1.31
C LEU A 193 -5.42 -22.54 -2.43
N SER A 194 -5.68 -23.82 -2.13
CA SER A 194 -5.74 -24.88 -3.16
C SER A 194 -6.93 -24.69 -4.09
N THR A 195 -7.97 -24.00 -3.62
CA THR A 195 -9.16 -23.66 -4.42
C THR A 195 -8.90 -22.52 -5.42
N MET A 196 -7.81 -21.77 -5.26
CA MET A 196 -7.44 -20.71 -6.19
C MET A 196 -6.75 -21.29 -7.43
N ARG A 197 -7.12 -20.78 -8.61
CA ARG A 197 -6.55 -21.23 -9.90
C ARG A 197 -5.03 -21.03 -9.95
N GLY A 198 -4.27 -22.11 -9.78
CA GLY A 198 -2.80 -22.10 -9.79
C GLY A 198 -2.17 -22.66 -8.53
N GLY A 199 -2.97 -22.88 -7.47
CA GLY A 199 -2.51 -23.47 -6.21
C GLY A 199 -1.56 -22.58 -5.39
N VAL A 200 -1.23 -23.03 -4.18
CA VAL A 200 -0.46 -22.27 -3.16
C VAL A 200 0.91 -21.80 -3.68
N SER A 201 1.65 -22.66 -4.39
CA SER A 201 3.01 -22.37 -4.85
C SER A 201 3.07 -21.20 -5.83
N THR A 202 2.00 -20.98 -6.61
CA THR A 202 1.91 -19.85 -7.54
C THR A 202 1.86 -18.51 -6.80
N TYR A 203 1.37 -18.51 -5.56
CA TYR A 203 1.12 -17.29 -4.79
C TYR A 203 2.06 -17.09 -3.62
N ALA A 204 2.92 -18.07 -3.30
CA ALA A 204 3.75 -18.04 -2.10
C ALA A 204 4.56 -16.74 -1.94
N HIS A 205 5.16 -16.24 -3.04
CA HIS A 205 5.88 -14.97 -3.02
C HIS A 205 4.96 -13.77 -2.70
N ASP A 206 3.78 -13.72 -3.30
CA ASP A 206 2.81 -12.63 -3.10
C ASP A 206 2.17 -12.68 -1.70
N LEU A 207 2.03 -13.87 -1.11
CA LEU A 207 1.51 -14.05 0.25
C LEU A 207 2.47 -13.55 1.33
N VAL A 208 3.77 -13.59 1.03
CA VAL A 208 4.83 -13.19 1.96
C VAL A 208 5.25 -11.74 1.77
N ASN A 209 5.26 -11.25 0.52
CA ASN A 209 5.81 -9.93 0.17
C ASN A 209 4.76 -8.96 -0.39
N GLY A 210 3.53 -9.42 -0.62
CA GLY A 210 2.46 -8.60 -1.13
C GLY A 210 2.00 -7.58 -0.10
N ARG A 211 1.31 -6.55 -0.60
CA ARG A 211 0.73 -5.51 0.23
C ARG A 211 -0.79 -5.61 0.20
N PHE A 212 -1.42 -5.48 1.36
CA PHE A 212 -2.86 -5.37 1.44
C PHE A 212 -3.34 -3.98 1.04
N ILE A 213 -4.46 -3.92 0.31
CA ILE A 213 -5.19 -2.70 -0.04
C ILE A 213 -6.67 -2.92 0.28
N PRO A 214 -7.34 -1.98 0.97
CA PRO A 214 -8.79 -2.08 1.18
C PRO A 214 -9.55 -2.01 -0.14
N TYR A 215 -10.63 -2.78 -0.26
CA TYR A 215 -11.43 -2.88 -1.48
C TYR A 215 -12.91 -3.16 -1.15
N GLY A 216 -13.63 -2.10 -0.77
CA GLY A 216 -14.99 -2.20 -0.28
C GLY A 216 -15.05 -3.01 1.03
N ASN A 217 -15.74 -4.16 1.00
CA ASN A 217 -15.76 -5.11 2.12
C ASN A 217 -14.68 -6.19 2.03
N ASP A 218 -14.02 -6.28 0.88
CA ASP A 218 -13.01 -7.27 0.56
C ASP A 218 -11.60 -6.65 0.70
N LEU A 219 -10.57 -7.48 0.52
CA LEU A 219 -9.17 -7.08 0.53
C LEU A 219 -8.50 -7.44 -0.80
N LEU A 220 -7.63 -6.55 -1.28
CA LEU A 220 -6.67 -6.91 -2.32
C LEU A 220 -5.35 -7.25 -1.66
N LEU A 221 -4.68 -8.28 -2.15
CA LEU A 221 -3.28 -8.55 -1.88
C LEU A 221 -2.53 -8.48 -3.21
N ALA A 222 -1.64 -7.50 -3.33
CA ALA A 222 -0.96 -7.21 -4.59
C ALA A 222 0.56 -7.24 -4.44
N GLY A 223 1.21 -7.91 -5.40
CA GLY A 223 2.66 -7.83 -5.59
C GLY A 223 3.09 -6.60 -6.40
N SER A 224 4.39 -6.51 -6.66
CA SER A 224 4.99 -5.51 -7.57
C SER A 224 5.74 -6.22 -8.71
N GLY A 225 5.95 -5.54 -9.84
CA GLY A 225 6.67 -6.11 -10.99
C GLY A 225 6.07 -5.78 -12.35
N GLY A 226 6.60 -6.38 -13.41
CA GLY A 226 6.09 -6.20 -14.78
C GLY A 226 4.67 -6.75 -14.96
N ASP A 227 4.41 -7.95 -14.43
CA ASP A 227 3.07 -8.50 -14.32
C ASP A 227 2.74 -8.66 -12.84
N ALA A 228 1.90 -7.77 -12.31
CA ALA A 228 1.50 -7.85 -10.91
C ALA A 228 0.24 -8.72 -10.77
N ARG A 229 0.36 -9.79 -9.99
CA ARG A 229 -0.81 -10.58 -9.58
C ARG A 229 -1.51 -9.87 -8.43
N VAL A 230 -2.83 -9.88 -8.48
CA VAL A 230 -3.69 -9.29 -7.45
C VAL A 230 -4.70 -10.34 -7.02
N LEU A 231 -4.63 -10.73 -5.76
CA LEU A 231 -5.62 -11.59 -5.12
C LEU A 231 -6.71 -10.71 -4.53
N ILE A 232 -7.96 -11.04 -4.85
CA ILE A 232 -9.14 -10.44 -4.24
C ILE A 232 -9.67 -11.45 -3.25
N LEU A 233 -9.61 -11.10 -1.98
CA LEU A 233 -9.87 -11.95 -0.82
C LEU A 233 -11.12 -11.46 -0.12
N ARG A 234 -12.02 -12.38 0.22
CA ARG A 234 -13.32 -12.09 0.84
C ARG A 234 -13.39 -12.61 2.28
N ALA A 235 -14.12 -11.92 3.15
CA ALA A 235 -14.24 -12.35 4.55
C ALA A 235 -14.86 -13.76 4.73
N ASN A 236 -15.53 -14.31 3.71
CA ASN A 236 -16.06 -15.67 3.75
C ASN A 236 -15.01 -16.78 3.46
N GLY A 237 -13.78 -16.42 3.11
CA GLY A 237 -12.72 -17.36 2.75
C GLY A 237 -12.60 -17.66 1.26
N ASP A 238 -13.46 -17.06 0.41
CA ASP A 238 -13.32 -17.16 -1.03
C ASP A 238 -12.29 -16.16 -1.55
N GLY A 239 -11.64 -16.49 -2.67
CA GLY A 239 -10.83 -15.53 -3.39
C GLY A 239 -10.75 -15.77 -4.89
N ARG A 240 -10.30 -14.75 -5.61
CA ARG A 240 -9.99 -14.85 -7.04
C ARG A 240 -8.74 -14.05 -7.36
N ALA A 241 -8.05 -14.43 -8.42
CA ALA A 241 -6.89 -13.70 -8.92
C ALA A 241 -7.20 -12.93 -10.19
N ILE A 242 -6.59 -11.77 -10.35
CA ILE A 242 -6.42 -11.06 -11.62
C ILE A 242 -4.93 -10.79 -11.84
N THR A 243 -4.56 -10.48 -13.07
CA THR A 243 -3.20 -10.06 -13.41
C THR A 243 -3.26 -8.69 -14.06
N LEU A 244 -2.42 -7.79 -13.58
CA LEU A 244 -2.21 -6.47 -14.13
C LEU A 244 -0.92 -6.50 -14.94
N HIS A 245 -1.04 -6.26 -16.24
CA HIS A 245 0.10 -6.20 -17.14
C HIS A 245 0.59 -4.77 -17.22
N ALA A 246 1.79 -4.52 -16.70
CA ALA A 246 2.44 -3.23 -16.87
C ALA A 246 2.73 -3.01 -18.37
N PRO A 247 2.53 -1.80 -18.88
CA PRO A 247 2.96 -1.45 -20.21
C PRO A 247 4.47 -1.61 -20.40
N GLN A 248 4.91 -1.81 -21.63
CA GLN A 248 6.33 -1.97 -21.96
C GLN A 248 7.15 -0.78 -21.42
N GLY A 249 8.26 -1.09 -20.76
CA GLY A 249 9.14 -0.09 -20.13
C GLY A 249 8.75 0.30 -18.71
N PHE A 250 7.66 -0.27 -18.17
CA PHE A 250 7.19 -0.01 -16.81
C PHE A 250 7.07 -1.30 -15.99
N ALA A 251 7.12 -1.12 -14.67
CA ALA A 251 6.74 -2.10 -13.67
C ALA A 251 5.73 -1.46 -12.71
N ILE A 252 4.75 -2.25 -12.28
CA ILE A 252 3.82 -1.87 -11.22
C ILE A 252 4.61 -1.77 -9.91
N ALA A 253 4.57 -0.59 -9.31
CA ALA A 253 5.20 -0.32 -8.03
C ALA A 253 4.22 -0.56 -6.88
N GLN A 254 2.99 -0.03 -7.00
CA GLN A 254 1.98 -0.13 -5.95
C GLN A 254 0.57 0.14 -6.50
N ILE A 255 -0.43 -0.55 -5.94
CA ILE A 255 -1.85 -0.19 -6.06
C ILE A 255 -2.23 0.77 -4.93
N LEU A 256 -2.86 1.89 -5.27
CA LEU A 256 -3.37 2.88 -4.33
C LEU A 256 -4.80 2.51 -3.94
N ASN A 257 -5.18 2.82 -2.69
CA ASN A 257 -6.59 2.76 -2.29
C ASN A 257 -7.36 3.82 -3.09
N SER A 258 -8.38 3.37 -3.82
CA SER A 258 -9.24 4.24 -4.61
C SER A 258 -10.61 4.50 -3.99
N GLY A 259 -10.98 3.77 -2.93
CA GLY A 259 -12.34 3.71 -2.39
C GLY A 259 -13.39 3.12 -3.34
N ASP A 260 -13.12 3.10 -4.66
CA ASP A 260 -14.00 2.57 -5.69
C ASP A 260 -13.61 1.13 -6.07
N SER A 261 -14.56 0.21 -5.92
CA SER A 261 -14.41 -1.18 -6.33
C SER A 261 -14.37 -1.39 -7.86
N GLY A 262 -14.64 -0.37 -8.68
CA GLY A 262 -14.61 -0.48 -10.14
C GLY A 262 -13.21 -0.33 -10.75
N ILE A 263 -12.38 0.54 -10.16
CA ILE A 263 -11.13 1.01 -10.76
C ILE A 263 -9.97 0.87 -9.76
N LEU A 264 -8.89 0.22 -10.20
CA LEU A 264 -7.62 0.19 -9.50
C LEU A 264 -6.73 1.30 -10.02
N VAL A 265 -6.22 2.12 -9.10
CA VAL A 265 -5.28 3.20 -9.42
C VAL A 265 -3.87 2.73 -9.07
N VAL A 266 -2.97 2.74 -10.02
CA VAL A 266 -1.69 2.02 -9.94
C VAL A 266 -0.54 2.96 -10.22
N ARG A 267 0.40 3.03 -9.27
CA ARG A 267 1.70 3.66 -9.46
C ARG A 267 2.61 2.74 -10.24
N VAL A 268 3.28 3.31 -11.22
CA VAL A 268 4.31 2.61 -11.99
C VAL A 268 5.67 3.27 -11.82
N ARG A 269 6.69 2.47 -12.01
CA ARG A 269 8.09 2.89 -12.10
C ARG A 269 8.68 2.37 -13.41
N PRO A 270 9.71 3.01 -13.97
CA PRO A 270 10.42 2.46 -15.11
C PRO A 270 10.98 1.05 -14.82
N SER A 271 10.88 0.14 -15.80
CA SER A 271 11.49 -1.19 -15.74
C SER A 271 12.86 -1.18 -16.41
N GLY A 272 13.94 -1.43 -15.65
CA GLY A 272 15.31 -1.56 -16.18
C GLY A 272 16.31 -0.54 -15.61
N HIS A 273 17.60 -0.69 -15.95
CA HIS A 273 18.69 0.24 -15.57
C HIS A 273 18.88 1.40 -16.55
N THR A 274 17.97 1.59 -17.49
CA THR A 274 18.00 2.77 -18.36
C THR A 274 17.61 3.99 -17.55
N LYS A 275 18.63 4.69 -17.02
CA LYS A 275 18.60 6.01 -16.35
C LYS A 275 17.89 7.14 -17.14
N SER A 276 17.25 6.81 -18.26
CA SER A 276 16.71 7.73 -19.27
C SER A 276 15.18 7.77 -19.29
N ALA A 277 14.48 6.88 -18.58
CA ALA A 277 13.08 7.15 -18.30
C ALA A 277 13.08 8.20 -17.19
N GLU A 278 13.04 9.48 -17.58
CA GLU A 278 12.64 10.57 -16.70
C GLU A 278 11.55 10.05 -15.77
N ASP A 279 11.69 10.32 -14.48
CA ASP A 279 10.83 9.87 -13.40
C ASP A 279 9.37 10.23 -13.72
N THR A 280 8.71 9.34 -14.49
CA THR A 280 7.52 9.73 -15.25
C THR A 280 6.42 9.85 -14.23
N GLY A 281 6.02 11.08 -13.90
CA GLY A 281 4.80 11.34 -13.15
C GLY A 281 3.64 10.69 -13.88
N ARG A 282 3.40 9.40 -13.65
CA ARG A 282 2.44 8.58 -14.38
C ARG A 282 1.74 7.64 -13.44
N ILE A 283 0.43 7.59 -13.60
CA ILE A 283 -0.45 6.66 -12.92
C ILE A 283 -1.30 5.94 -13.96
N LEU A 284 -1.57 4.67 -13.71
CA LEU A 284 -2.39 3.84 -14.57
C LEU A 284 -3.70 3.51 -13.87
N GLU A 285 -4.78 3.43 -14.64
CA GLU A 285 -6.06 2.95 -14.14
C GLU A 285 -6.40 1.61 -14.79
N TYR A 286 -6.77 0.63 -13.96
CA TYR A 286 -7.17 -0.70 -14.40
C TYR A 286 -8.59 -1.01 -13.96
N SER A 287 -9.29 -1.82 -14.74
CA SER A 287 -10.56 -2.41 -14.33
C SER A 287 -10.31 -3.41 -13.21
N ALA A 288 -10.85 -3.19 -12.02
CA ALA A 288 -10.73 -4.12 -10.92
C ALA A 288 -11.41 -5.49 -11.18
N PRO A 289 -12.54 -5.56 -11.92
CA PRO A 289 -13.09 -6.84 -12.35
C PRO A 289 -12.15 -7.67 -13.22
N SER A 290 -11.51 -7.06 -14.22
CA SER A 290 -10.84 -7.81 -15.30
C SER A 290 -9.32 -7.67 -15.36
N GLY A 291 -8.72 -6.78 -14.58
CA GLY A 291 -7.30 -6.42 -14.68
C GLY A 291 -6.91 -5.71 -15.98
N ARG A 292 -7.89 -5.23 -16.76
CA ARG A 292 -7.65 -4.58 -18.06
C ARG A 292 -7.27 -3.12 -17.84
N LEU A 293 -6.18 -2.68 -18.49
CA LEU A 293 -5.78 -1.28 -18.52
C LEU A 293 -6.87 -0.41 -19.16
N LEU A 294 -7.29 0.64 -18.46
CA LEU A 294 -8.33 1.58 -18.87
C LEU A 294 -7.71 2.88 -19.38
N SER A 295 -6.80 3.47 -18.61
CA SER A 295 -6.26 4.80 -18.88
C SER A 295 -4.83 4.96 -18.33
N TRP A 296 -4.17 6.02 -18.82
CA TRP A 296 -2.88 6.49 -18.35
C TRP A 296 -3.03 7.97 -18.04
N LEU A 297 -2.54 8.39 -16.89
CA LEU A 297 -2.62 9.75 -16.40
C LEU A 297 -1.21 10.32 -16.28
N ASP A 298 -0.91 11.38 -17.04
CA ASP A 298 0.36 12.11 -16.91
C ASP A 298 0.21 13.18 -15.82
N LEU A 299 1.03 13.12 -14.77
CA LEU A 299 1.02 14.03 -13.63
C LEU A 299 1.84 15.29 -13.95
N ASP A 300 1.28 16.45 -13.65
CA ASP A 300 1.96 17.74 -13.82
C ASP A 300 2.81 18.10 -12.61
N GLY A 301 4.14 18.07 -12.76
CA GLY A 301 5.07 18.54 -11.72
C GLY A 301 5.09 17.70 -10.43
N VAL A 302 4.50 16.50 -10.46
CA VAL A 302 4.43 15.57 -9.32
C VAL A 302 4.91 14.21 -9.76
N LYS A 303 5.77 13.56 -8.97
CA LYS A 303 6.22 12.20 -9.26
C LYS A 303 5.15 11.19 -8.86
N SER A 304 5.13 10.04 -9.51
CA SER A 304 4.17 8.98 -9.17
C SER A 304 4.34 8.51 -7.71
N GLU A 305 5.58 8.45 -7.21
CA GLU A 305 5.92 8.04 -5.84
C GLU A 305 5.40 9.00 -4.75
N ASP A 306 5.16 10.26 -5.10
CA ASP A 306 4.61 11.27 -4.19
C ASP A 306 3.10 11.16 -4.05
N VAL A 307 2.41 10.50 -5.00
CA VAL A 307 0.96 10.28 -4.91
C VAL A 307 0.68 9.18 -3.88
N THR A 308 0.02 9.56 -2.80
CA THR A 308 -0.24 8.68 -1.64
C THR A 308 -1.66 8.13 -1.61
N CYS A 309 -2.61 8.85 -2.21
CA CYS A 309 -4.04 8.53 -2.20
C CYS A 309 -4.70 8.69 -3.56
N ALA A 310 -5.76 7.91 -3.81
CA ALA A 310 -6.54 7.98 -5.04
C ALA A 310 -8.05 7.86 -4.83
N VAL A 311 -8.61 8.49 -3.78
CA VAL A 311 -10.00 8.29 -3.36
C VAL A 311 -10.98 9.27 -4.01
N ASN A 312 -12.23 8.85 -4.23
CA ASN A 312 -13.33 9.70 -4.72
C ASN A 312 -12.98 10.48 -6.00
N LEU A 313 -12.42 9.78 -6.98
CA LEU A 313 -11.93 10.37 -8.25
C LEU A 313 -10.94 11.52 -8.04
N SER A 314 -10.28 11.59 -6.89
CA SER A 314 -9.24 12.58 -6.60
C SER A 314 -7.90 11.87 -6.44
N LEU A 315 -6.81 12.61 -6.63
CA LEU A 315 -5.46 12.18 -6.26
C LEU A 315 -4.93 13.15 -5.20
N THR A 316 -4.29 12.60 -4.18
CA THR A 316 -3.52 13.38 -3.20
C THR A 316 -2.05 13.00 -3.30
N ALA A 317 -1.19 14.00 -3.37
CA ALA A 317 0.24 13.84 -3.32
C ALA A 317 0.85 14.60 -2.15
N ILE A 318 1.90 14.03 -1.56
CA ILE A 318 2.66 14.64 -0.47
C ILE A 318 4.12 14.75 -0.90
N THR A 319 4.51 15.96 -1.30
CA THR A 319 5.83 16.30 -1.82
C THR A 319 6.59 17.17 -0.83
N PRO A 320 7.93 17.17 -0.82
CA PRO A 320 8.69 18.25 -0.18
C PRO A 320 8.26 19.60 -0.76
N ASP A 321 8.27 20.65 0.08
CA ASP A 321 7.98 22.01 -0.37
C ASP A 321 9.13 22.53 -1.26
N PRO A 322 8.91 22.77 -2.56
CA PRO A 322 9.96 23.26 -3.46
C PRO A 322 10.35 24.71 -3.17
N GLU A 323 9.52 25.48 -2.48
CA GLU A 323 9.80 26.88 -2.14
C GLU A 323 10.57 27.01 -0.82
N PHE A 324 10.66 25.93 -0.04
CA PHE A 324 11.41 25.93 1.19
C PHE A 324 12.92 25.96 0.94
N LYS A 325 13.54 27.04 1.37
CA LYS A 325 14.99 27.17 1.48
C LYS A 325 15.36 26.96 2.95
N PRO A 326 16.09 25.89 3.33
CA PRO A 326 16.55 25.75 4.69
C PRO A 326 17.39 26.99 5.04
N ALA A 327 17.12 27.61 6.19
CA ALA A 327 17.93 28.72 6.66
C ALA A 327 19.36 28.20 6.87
N GLU A 328 20.35 28.76 6.17
CA GLU A 328 21.74 28.28 6.15
C GLU A 328 22.46 28.30 7.53
N ASN A 329 21.80 28.71 8.62
CA ASN A 329 22.45 29.01 9.90
C ASN A 329 21.99 28.18 11.12
N THR A 330 21.35 27.02 10.96
CA THR A 330 20.95 26.17 12.11
C THR A 330 21.89 24.96 12.32
N LEU A 331 23.20 25.17 12.21
CA LEU A 331 24.22 24.23 12.69
C LEU A 331 24.81 24.72 14.01
N ARG A 332 24.07 24.50 15.11
CA ARG A 332 24.59 24.33 16.49
C ARG A 332 23.40 24.20 17.44
N SER A 333 22.87 22.99 17.56
CA SER A 333 22.12 22.58 18.75
C SER A 333 22.89 21.43 19.37
N GLU A 334 23.33 21.67 20.60
CA GLU A 334 24.14 20.78 21.43
C GLU A 334 23.36 19.51 21.77
N ARG A 335 24.09 18.38 21.76
CA ARG A 335 23.79 17.09 22.40
C ARG A 335 22.41 16.97 23.07
N SER A 336 21.44 16.46 22.30
CA SER A 336 20.33 15.69 22.82
C SER A 336 20.48 14.28 22.25
N ASP A 337 20.48 13.26 23.10
CA ASP A 337 20.64 11.83 22.72
C ASP A 337 19.43 11.25 21.95
N LEU A 338 18.54 12.12 21.48
CA LEU A 338 17.53 11.84 20.47
C LEU A 338 17.99 12.53 19.19
N SER A 339 18.33 11.75 18.15
CA SER A 339 18.60 12.29 16.81
C SER A 339 17.50 13.31 16.48
N PRO A 340 17.84 14.60 16.25
CA PRO A 340 16.84 15.60 15.95
C PRO A 340 16.13 15.16 14.67
N GLN A 341 14.86 14.79 14.80
CA GLN A 341 14.03 14.47 13.66
C GLN A 341 13.95 15.71 12.80
N GLU A 342 14.61 15.68 11.65
CA GLU A 342 14.64 16.79 10.72
C GLU A 342 13.21 17.04 10.24
N GLN A 343 12.62 18.13 10.71
CA GLN A 343 11.32 18.58 10.25
C GLN A 343 11.50 19.17 8.86
N VAL A 344 10.84 18.58 7.88
CA VAL A 344 10.88 19.04 6.49
C VAL A 344 9.49 19.53 6.14
N PRO A 345 9.35 20.78 5.65
CA PRO A 345 8.06 21.24 5.17
C PRO A 345 7.67 20.44 3.93
N ILE A 346 6.41 20.04 3.91
CA ILE A 346 5.80 19.32 2.81
C ILE A 346 4.64 20.14 2.27
N VAL A 347 4.22 19.83 1.05
CA VAL A 347 3.00 20.38 0.46
C VAL A 347 2.08 19.21 0.15
N VAL A 348 0.84 19.33 0.61
CA VAL A 348 -0.26 18.45 0.20
C VAL A 348 -0.88 19.03 -1.06
N LEU A 349 -0.85 18.24 -2.11
CA LEU A 349 -1.34 18.57 -3.43
C LEU A 349 -2.59 17.73 -3.72
N THR A 350 -3.69 18.35 -4.14
CA THR A 350 -4.89 17.61 -4.57
C THR A 350 -5.32 17.95 -5.99
N SER A 351 -5.84 16.93 -6.68
CA SER A 351 -6.38 17.04 -8.03
C SER A 351 -7.68 16.25 -8.16
N LYS A 352 -8.61 16.73 -8.99
CA LYS A 352 -9.75 15.96 -9.47
C LYS A 352 -9.37 15.26 -10.78
N ARG A 353 -9.67 13.97 -10.88
CA ARG A 353 -9.45 13.15 -12.06
C ARG A 353 -10.64 13.18 -13.00
#